data_AF-A0A6C0A9T5-F1
#
_entry.id   AF-A0A6C0A9T5-F1
#
_cell.length_a   1.000
_cell.length_b   1.000
_cell.length_c   1.000
_cell.angle_alpha   90.00
_cell.angle_beta   90.00
_cell.angle_gamma   90.00
#
_symmetry.space_group_name_H-M   'P 1'
#
loop_
_entity.id
_entity.type
_entity.pdbx_description
1 polymer ?
#
loop_
_entity_poly.entity_id
_entity_poly.type
_entity_poly.pdbx_seq_one_letter_code
_entity_poly.pdbx_strand_id
1 'polypeptide(L)'
;MVINNNDVRVGKQAPNFSAIAVYDQEFKRITLSDYLGQYVILLFYPLDFTFVCPTEITSFSDAYQDIKGLNAEILGISVDSEYSHLAWLQMERDIGGLGNLNYPLVSDLTKNISASYNVLTEEGTALRGLFIIDKQGIIQYSLVNNLDFGRSVSETLRILKAIQYVQSHPDEVCPADWQPGQATIINSPQKSKDYFKSI
;
A
#
# COMPACT_ATOMS: atom_id res chain seq x y z
N MET A 1 19.07 -27.80 0.34
CA MET A 1 18.89 -26.38 0.72
C MET A 1 17.40 -26.18 0.88
N VAL A 2 16.90 -26.18 2.11
CA VAL A 2 15.48 -25.88 2.37
C VAL A 2 15.40 -24.36 2.45
N ILE A 3 14.82 -23.73 1.43
CA ILE A 3 14.49 -22.30 1.48
C ILE A 3 13.32 -22.19 2.45
N ASN A 4 13.52 -21.55 3.61
CA ASN A 4 12.45 -21.25 4.55
C ASN A 4 11.46 -20.30 3.88
N ASN A 5 10.29 -20.81 3.50
CA ASN A 5 9.33 -20.15 2.60
C ASN A 5 8.35 -19.19 3.31
N ASN A 6 8.83 -18.35 4.23
CA ASN A 6 7.99 -17.32 4.87
C ASN A 6 8.35 -15.89 4.43
N ASP A 7 9.04 -15.74 3.31
CA ASP A 7 9.41 -14.43 2.79
C ASP A 7 8.24 -13.79 2.03
N VAL A 8 7.83 -12.60 2.47
CA VAL A 8 6.94 -11.71 1.72
C VAL A 8 7.48 -11.53 0.30
N ARG A 9 6.65 -11.78 -0.72
CA ARG A 9 7.12 -11.76 -2.11
C ARG A 9 6.00 -11.39 -3.07
N VAL A 10 6.34 -10.53 -4.05
CA VAL A 10 5.48 -10.23 -5.20
C VAL A 10 5.15 -11.53 -5.95
N GLY A 11 3.87 -11.73 -6.28
CA GLY A 11 3.32 -12.94 -6.89
C GLY A 11 2.95 -14.04 -5.89
N LYS A 12 3.02 -13.79 -4.57
CA LYS A 12 2.58 -14.71 -3.51
C LYS A 12 1.45 -14.12 -2.69
N GLN A 13 0.75 -14.99 -1.95
CA GLN A 13 -0.27 -14.60 -0.99
C GLN A 13 0.33 -13.66 0.06
N ALA A 14 -0.40 -12.59 0.35
CA ALA A 14 -0.01 -11.62 1.37
C ALA A 14 -0.10 -12.26 2.77
N PRO A 15 0.89 -12.05 3.66
CA PRO A 15 0.78 -12.48 5.05
C PRO A 15 -0.49 -11.92 5.70
N ASN A 16 -1.37 -12.81 6.14
CA ASN A 16 -2.64 -12.42 6.76
C ASN A 16 -2.39 -11.89 8.19
N PHE A 17 -3.21 -10.95 8.64
CA PHE A 17 -3.17 -10.43 10.00
C PHE A 17 -4.57 -10.05 10.48
N SER A 18 -4.74 -10.00 11.80
CA SER A 18 -5.92 -9.42 12.46
C SER A 18 -5.46 -8.51 13.60
N ALA A 19 -5.82 -7.23 13.55
CA ALA A 19 -5.34 -6.22 14.48
C ALA A 19 -6.40 -5.17 14.77
N ILE A 20 -6.18 -4.40 15.84
CA ILE A 20 -7.01 -3.23 16.13
C ILE A 20 -6.56 -2.09 15.23
N ALA A 21 -7.52 -1.37 14.68
CA ALA A 21 -7.33 -0.18 13.90
C ALA A 21 -8.22 0.94 14.42
N VAL A 22 -7.84 2.19 14.14
CA VAL A 22 -8.65 3.38 14.39
C VAL A 22 -9.23 3.84 13.07
N TYR A 23 -10.55 3.99 13.02
CA TYR A 23 -11.26 4.54 11.88
C TYR A 23 -12.52 5.26 12.35
N ASP A 24 -12.76 6.46 11.82
CA ASP A 24 -13.87 7.33 12.25
C ASP A 24 -13.86 7.55 13.78
N GLN A 25 -12.66 7.75 14.34
CA GLN A 25 -12.40 7.91 15.78
C GLN A 25 -12.82 6.72 16.67
N GLU A 26 -13.11 5.56 16.08
CA GLU A 26 -13.49 4.33 16.79
C GLU A 26 -12.43 3.25 16.65
N PHE A 27 -12.32 2.39 17.66
CA PHE A 27 -11.51 1.18 17.60
C PHE A 27 -12.27 0.05 16.93
N LYS A 28 -11.68 -0.52 15.88
CA LYS A 28 -12.27 -1.62 15.11
C LYS A 28 -11.23 -2.71 14.91
N ARG A 29 -11.64 -3.96 15.05
CA ARG A 29 -10.80 -5.08 14.63
C ARG A 29 -10.95 -5.26 13.13
N ILE A 30 -9.84 -5.30 12.41
CA ILE A 30 -9.81 -5.60 10.99
C ILE A 30 -8.99 -6.86 10.74
N THR A 31 -9.36 -7.63 9.72
CA THR A 31 -8.56 -8.76 9.24
C THR A 31 -8.27 -8.55 7.75
N LEU A 32 -7.04 -8.76 7.31
CA LEU A 32 -6.68 -8.51 5.90
C LEU A 32 -7.54 -9.34 4.92
N SER A 33 -7.89 -10.57 5.28
CA SER A 33 -8.77 -11.43 4.49
C SER A 33 -10.19 -10.89 4.30
N ASP A 34 -10.64 -9.95 5.12
CA ASP A 34 -11.97 -9.32 4.98
C ASP A 34 -12.04 -8.42 3.74
N TYR A 35 -10.88 -8.06 3.17
CA TYR A 35 -10.75 -7.23 1.97
C TYR A 35 -10.60 -8.03 0.67
N LEU A 36 -10.79 -9.36 0.69
CA LEU A 36 -10.86 -10.14 -0.54
C LEU A 36 -11.99 -9.63 -1.46
N GLY A 37 -11.74 -9.59 -2.77
CA GLY A 37 -12.66 -8.99 -3.75
C GLY A 37 -12.36 -7.52 -4.07
N GLN A 38 -11.50 -6.84 -3.31
CA GLN A 38 -10.99 -5.50 -3.58
C GLN A 38 -9.46 -5.45 -3.54
N TYR A 39 -8.86 -4.41 -4.12
CA TYR A 39 -7.43 -4.19 -3.97
C TYR A 39 -7.15 -3.57 -2.60
N VAL A 40 -5.96 -3.82 -2.04
CA VAL A 40 -5.54 -3.23 -0.77
C VAL A 40 -4.15 -2.63 -0.91
N ILE A 41 -4.01 -1.39 -0.48
CA ILE A 41 -2.72 -0.70 -0.32
C ILE A 41 -2.36 -0.77 1.15
N LEU A 42 -1.34 -1.54 1.50
CA LEU A 42 -0.74 -1.50 2.83
C LEU A 42 0.31 -0.40 2.86
N LEU A 43 0.15 0.58 3.76
CA LEU A 43 1.01 1.74 3.89
C LEU A 43 1.69 1.72 5.26
N PHE A 44 2.85 1.07 5.36
CA PHE A 44 3.66 1.06 6.57
C PHE A 44 4.36 2.40 6.77
N TYR A 45 4.44 2.90 8.00
CA TYR A 45 5.21 4.07 8.36
C TYR A 45 5.91 3.89 9.71
N PRO A 46 7.01 4.63 9.97
CA PRO A 46 7.85 4.38 11.14
C PRO A 46 7.15 4.58 12.49
N LEU A 47 6.65 5.79 12.75
CA LEU A 47 6.09 6.22 14.03
C LEU A 47 5.10 7.39 13.87
N ASP A 48 4.11 7.42 14.76
CA ASP A 48 3.24 8.57 15.02
C ASP A 48 4.03 9.80 15.48
N PHE A 49 3.46 11.00 15.32
CA PHE A 49 4.02 12.28 15.80
C PHE A 49 5.44 12.61 15.28
N THR A 50 5.78 12.11 14.09
CA THR A 50 7.04 12.44 13.39
C THR A 50 6.80 13.36 12.19
N PHE A 51 7.83 13.62 11.38
CA PHE A 51 7.82 14.74 10.43
C PHE A 51 7.35 14.39 9.01
N VAL A 52 7.84 13.28 8.43
CA VAL A 52 7.46 12.86 7.05
C VAL A 52 6.18 12.04 7.05
N CYS A 53 5.92 11.26 8.10
CA CYS A 53 4.73 10.41 8.20
C CYS A 53 3.39 11.16 8.04
N PRO A 54 3.14 12.32 8.68
CA PRO A 54 1.86 13.00 8.52
C PRO A 54 1.64 13.47 7.08
N THR A 55 2.71 13.84 6.35
CA THR A 55 2.55 14.28 4.95
C THR A 55 2.15 13.13 4.04
N GLU A 56 2.72 11.93 4.21
CA GLU A 56 2.31 10.74 3.46
C GLU A 56 0.87 10.34 3.79
N ILE A 57 0.56 10.20 5.07
CA ILE A 57 -0.75 9.72 5.53
C ILE A 57 -1.87 10.67 5.07
N THR A 58 -1.69 11.97 5.24
CA THR A 58 -2.69 12.96 4.79
C THR A 58 -2.79 13.02 3.27
N SER A 59 -1.68 12.92 2.53
CA SER A 59 -1.70 12.91 1.05
C SER A 59 -2.46 11.71 0.48
N PHE A 60 -2.29 10.52 1.06
CA PHE A 60 -3.07 9.34 0.69
C PHE A 60 -4.55 9.50 1.05
N SER A 61 -4.86 10.18 2.16
CA SER A 61 -6.24 10.42 2.59
C SER A 61 -6.94 11.40 1.68
N ASP A 62 -6.24 12.43 1.22
CA ASP A 62 -6.77 13.44 0.31
C ASP A 62 -7.03 12.83 -1.09
N ALA A 63 -6.20 11.87 -1.52
CA ALA A 63 -6.39 11.10 -2.75
C ALA A 63 -7.33 9.88 -2.61
N TYR A 64 -7.93 9.68 -1.44
CA TYR A 64 -8.68 8.46 -1.14
C TYR A 64 -9.85 8.19 -2.11
N GLN A 65 -10.53 9.24 -2.58
CA GLN A 65 -11.65 9.07 -3.52
C GLN A 65 -11.20 8.48 -4.85
N ASP A 66 -10.00 8.85 -5.34
CA ASP A 66 -9.44 8.27 -6.57
C ASP A 66 -9.08 6.79 -6.35
N ILE A 67 -8.54 6.46 -5.18
CA ILE A 67 -8.17 5.09 -4.81
C ILE A 67 -9.43 4.22 -4.66
N LYS A 68 -10.44 4.72 -3.95
CA LYS A 68 -11.74 4.05 -3.77
C LYS A 68 -12.47 3.86 -5.10
N GLY A 69 -12.39 4.85 -6.01
CA GLY A 69 -12.93 4.76 -7.37
C GLY A 69 -12.32 3.62 -8.19
N LEU A 70 -11.12 3.15 -7.83
CA LEU A 70 -10.45 1.99 -8.42
C LEU A 70 -10.78 0.68 -7.66
N ASN A 71 -11.79 0.64 -6.79
CA ASN A 71 -12.13 -0.53 -5.97
C ASN A 71 -10.92 -0.99 -5.13
N ALA A 72 -10.21 -0.02 -4.54
CA ALA A 72 -9.07 -0.23 -3.67
C ALA A 72 -9.30 0.45 -2.32
N GLU A 73 -8.69 -0.10 -1.27
CA GLU A 73 -8.71 0.41 0.10
C GLU A 73 -7.29 0.59 0.63
N ILE A 74 -7.13 1.43 1.65
CA ILE A 74 -5.83 1.72 2.26
C ILE A 74 -5.84 1.26 3.71
N LEU A 75 -4.79 0.58 4.13
CA LEU A 75 -4.52 0.30 5.54
C LEU A 75 -3.19 0.96 5.90
N GLY A 76 -3.24 2.04 6.69
CA GLY A 76 -2.02 2.63 7.27
C GLY A 76 -1.56 1.78 8.45
N ILE A 77 -0.28 1.48 8.58
CA ILE A 77 0.22 0.56 9.61
C ILE A 77 1.49 1.13 10.25
N SER A 78 1.53 1.21 11.58
CA SER A 78 2.79 1.40 12.32
C SER A 78 2.79 0.56 13.58
N VAL A 79 3.91 0.60 14.31
CA VAL A 79 4.10 -0.13 15.57
C VAL A 79 3.47 0.58 16.77
N ASP A 80 2.82 1.72 16.56
CA ASP A 80 2.17 2.50 17.62
C ASP A 80 0.84 1.86 18.05
N SER A 81 0.39 2.20 19.26
CA SER A 81 -0.90 1.72 19.77
C SER A 81 -2.08 2.45 19.13
N GLU A 82 -3.25 1.83 19.18
CA GLU A 82 -4.52 2.44 18.74
C GLU A 82 -4.84 3.73 19.52
N TYR A 83 -4.38 3.86 20.76
CA TYR A 83 -4.53 5.09 21.54
C TYR A 83 -3.65 6.23 21.01
N SER A 84 -2.45 5.92 20.54
CA SER A 84 -1.56 6.87 19.90
C SER A 84 -2.18 7.38 18.59
N HIS A 85 -2.66 6.47 17.75
CA HIS A 85 -3.35 6.82 16.51
C HIS A 85 -4.56 7.71 16.75
N LEU A 86 -5.41 7.39 17.74
CA LEU A 86 -6.58 8.20 18.09
C LEU A 86 -6.18 9.61 18.53
N ALA A 87 -5.16 9.73 19.38
CA ALA A 87 -4.64 11.04 19.80
C ALA A 87 -4.09 11.84 18.61
N TRP A 88 -3.43 11.18 17.66
CA TRP A 88 -2.87 11.84 16.48
C TRP A 88 -3.93 12.28 15.46
N LEU A 89 -5.00 11.49 15.30
CA LEU A 89 -6.20 11.86 14.53
C LEU A 89 -6.93 13.08 15.09
N GLN A 90 -6.98 13.21 16.43
CA GLN A 90 -7.61 14.35 17.10
C GLN A 90 -6.79 15.64 17.05
N MET A 91 -5.55 15.56 16.59
CA MET A 91 -4.66 16.70 16.44
C MET A 91 -4.80 17.32 15.05
N GLU A 92 -4.87 18.65 15.00
CA GLU A 92 -5.02 19.40 13.74
C GLU A 92 -3.78 19.30 12.85
N ARG A 93 -3.98 19.32 11.52
CA ARG A 93 -2.89 19.15 10.54
C ARG A 93 -1.85 20.27 10.60
N ASP A 94 -2.25 21.49 10.92
CA ASP A 94 -1.38 22.68 10.96
C ASP A 94 -0.33 22.64 12.09
N ILE A 95 -0.60 21.88 13.15
CA ILE A 95 0.34 21.63 14.26
C ILE A 95 1.06 20.28 14.15
N GLY A 96 0.87 19.53 13.05
CA GLY A 96 1.53 18.24 12.80
C GLY A 96 0.68 17.00 13.12
N GLY A 97 -0.63 17.18 13.34
CA GLY A 97 -1.59 16.10 13.45
C GLY A 97 -2.07 15.57 12.10
N LEU A 98 -3.04 14.65 12.14
CA LEU A 98 -3.63 14.05 10.94
C LEU A 98 -5.00 14.65 10.58
N GLY A 99 -5.73 15.16 11.59
CA GLY A 99 -7.16 15.44 11.48
C GLY A 99 -7.95 14.19 11.07
N ASN A 100 -9.10 14.40 10.43
CA ASN A 100 -9.89 13.29 9.89
C ASN A 100 -9.18 12.61 8.72
N LEU A 101 -9.05 11.28 8.79
CA LEU A 101 -8.59 10.42 7.71
C LEU A 101 -9.74 9.63 7.09
N ASN A 102 -9.60 9.32 5.82
CA ASN A 102 -10.59 8.58 5.04
C ASN A 102 -10.37 7.05 5.03
N TYR A 103 -9.37 6.56 5.76
CA TYR A 103 -9.01 5.14 5.83
C TYR A 103 -8.45 4.77 7.22
N PRO A 104 -8.47 3.48 7.61
CA PRO A 104 -8.04 3.03 8.94
C PRO A 104 -6.52 3.09 9.18
N LEU A 105 -6.13 3.39 10.41
CA LEU A 105 -4.77 3.22 10.94
C LEU A 105 -4.70 1.98 11.84
N VAL A 106 -3.88 1.01 11.49
CA VAL A 106 -3.72 -0.29 12.15
C VAL A 106 -2.56 -0.25 13.14
N SER A 107 -2.85 -0.63 14.38
CA SER A 107 -1.88 -0.80 15.45
C SER A 107 -1.19 -2.16 15.33
N ASP A 108 0.10 -2.16 14.98
CA ASP A 108 0.99 -3.31 15.01
C ASP A 108 1.86 -3.29 16.28
N LEU A 109 1.23 -3.12 17.45
CA LEU A 109 1.93 -3.02 18.73
C LEU A 109 2.84 -4.22 19.03
N THR A 110 2.49 -5.41 18.51
CA THR A 110 3.29 -6.64 18.64
C THR A 110 4.43 -6.74 17.63
N LYS A 111 4.48 -5.86 16.63
CA LYS A 111 5.47 -5.80 15.54
C LYS A 111 5.44 -7.01 14.60
N ASN A 112 4.47 -7.90 14.76
CA ASN A 112 4.34 -9.13 13.98
C ASN A 112 3.94 -8.83 12.53
N ILE A 113 3.12 -7.82 12.29
CA ILE A 113 2.71 -7.45 10.93
C ILE A 113 3.94 -6.92 10.18
N SER A 114 4.63 -5.93 10.75
CA SER A 114 5.83 -5.33 10.19
C SER A 114 6.95 -6.35 9.95
N ALA A 115 7.13 -7.32 10.86
CA ALA A 115 8.07 -8.42 10.68
C ALA A 115 7.65 -9.35 9.53
N SER A 116 6.37 -9.72 9.45
CA SER A 116 5.85 -10.61 8.38
C SER A 116 5.95 -10.01 6.98
N TYR A 117 5.90 -8.67 6.88
CA TYR A 117 6.13 -7.93 5.64
C TYR A 117 7.60 -7.50 5.45
N ASN A 118 8.52 -8.01 6.28
CA ASN A 118 9.96 -7.75 6.20
C ASN A 118 10.33 -6.25 6.12
N VAL A 119 9.61 -5.43 6.89
CA VAL A 119 9.82 -3.97 6.98
C VAL A 119 10.18 -3.52 8.39
N LEU A 120 10.18 -4.41 9.37
CA LEU A 120 10.60 -4.10 10.75
C LEU A 120 12.11 -3.88 10.82
N THR A 121 12.55 -2.75 11.39
CA THR A 121 13.95 -2.44 11.66
C THR A 121 14.41 -2.98 13.01
N GLU A 122 15.72 -3.06 13.24
CA GLU A 122 16.30 -3.49 14.52
C GLU A 122 15.95 -2.55 15.68
N GLU A 123 15.73 -1.27 15.38
CA GLU A 123 15.25 -0.25 16.32
C GLU A 123 13.76 -0.41 16.68
N GLY A 124 13.07 -1.35 16.02
CA GLY A 124 11.71 -1.73 16.34
C GLY A 124 10.65 -0.81 15.75
N THR A 125 10.93 -0.16 14.63
CA THR A 125 9.99 0.64 13.82
C THR A 125 9.84 0.03 12.43
N ALA A 126 8.82 0.41 11.66
CA ALA A 126 8.73 -0.03 10.26
C ALA A 126 9.49 0.93 9.32
N LEU A 127 10.16 0.39 8.30
CA LEU A 127 10.54 1.14 7.11
C LEU A 127 9.28 1.67 6.39
N ARG A 128 9.47 2.57 5.43
CA ARG A 128 8.38 3.10 4.59
C ARG A 128 7.99 2.09 3.50
N GLY A 129 7.43 0.97 3.94
CA GLY A 129 6.95 -0.12 3.10
C GLY A 129 5.56 0.15 2.53
N LEU A 130 5.38 -0.06 1.22
CA LEU A 130 4.10 0.01 0.55
C LEU A 130 3.88 -1.27 -0.27
N PHE A 131 2.74 -1.91 -0.09
CA PHE A 131 2.36 -3.12 -0.83
C PHE A 131 1.01 -2.92 -1.48
N ILE A 132 0.86 -3.34 -2.74
CA ILE A 132 -0.44 -3.44 -3.40
C ILE A 132 -0.80 -4.90 -3.52
N ILE A 133 -1.94 -5.26 -2.93
CA ILE A 133 -2.50 -6.60 -2.91
C ILE A 133 -3.74 -6.62 -3.80
N ASP A 134 -3.89 -7.65 -4.62
CA ASP A 134 -5.04 -7.81 -5.49
C ASP A 134 -6.26 -8.43 -4.81
N LYS A 135 -7.35 -8.53 -5.58
CA LYS A 135 -8.63 -9.09 -5.14
C LYS A 135 -8.56 -10.54 -4.67
N GLN A 136 -7.49 -11.27 -5.00
CA GLN A 136 -7.24 -12.66 -4.61
C GLN A 136 -6.28 -12.77 -3.42
N GLY A 137 -5.83 -11.64 -2.85
CA GLY A 137 -4.87 -11.61 -1.75
C GLY A 137 -3.42 -11.76 -2.21
N ILE A 138 -3.12 -11.64 -3.51
CA ILE A 138 -1.75 -11.76 -4.03
C ILE A 138 -1.07 -10.39 -4.04
N ILE A 139 0.17 -10.32 -3.54
CA ILE A 139 0.99 -9.11 -3.60
C ILE A 139 1.41 -8.89 -5.07
N GLN A 140 1.01 -7.77 -5.65
CA GLN A 140 1.34 -7.39 -7.02
C GLN A 140 2.49 -6.37 -7.10
N TYR A 141 2.69 -5.60 -6.05
CA TYR A 141 3.72 -4.57 -6.00
C TYR A 141 4.26 -4.38 -4.58
N SER A 142 5.55 -4.07 -4.49
CA SER A 142 6.23 -3.73 -3.25
C SER A 142 7.21 -2.58 -3.47
N LEU A 143 7.18 -1.58 -2.59
CA LEU A 143 8.12 -0.48 -2.52
C LEU A 143 8.57 -0.31 -1.07
N VAL A 144 9.87 -0.21 -0.81
CA VAL A 144 10.39 0.06 0.53
C VAL A 144 11.37 1.22 0.44
N ASN A 145 10.95 2.38 0.94
CA ASN A 145 11.83 3.53 1.08
C ASN A 145 12.53 3.48 2.44
N ASN A 146 13.74 4.05 2.50
CA ASN A 146 14.37 4.37 3.78
C ASN A 146 13.61 5.52 4.47
N LEU A 147 13.95 5.82 5.72
CA LEU A 147 13.15 6.68 6.61
C LEU A 147 13.07 8.14 6.17
N ASP A 148 14.08 8.65 5.46
CA ASP A 148 14.28 10.09 5.25
C ASP A 148 13.57 10.67 4.01
N PHE A 149 12.85 9.85 3.23
CA PHE A 149 12.15 10.32 2.03
C PHE A 149 10.80 9.64 1.82
N GLY A 150 9.79 10.45 1.50
CA GLY A 150 8.41 9.99 1.30
C GLY A 150 8.19 9.24 -0.01
N ARG A 151 7.04 8.57 -0.09
CA ARG A 151 6.52 7.86 -1.26
C ARG A 151 5.64 8.78 -2.10
N SER A 152 5.35 8.33 -3.32
CA SER A 152 4.50 9.05 -4.26
C SER A 152 3.11 8.45 -4.36
N VAL A 153 2.09 9.25 -4.07
CA VAL A 153 0.68 8.88 -4.26
C VAL A 153 0.36 8.71 -5.75
N SER A 154 0.87 9.59 -6.61
CA SER A 154 0.65 9.50 -8.06
C SER A 154 1.25 8.24 -8.66
N GLU A 155 2.43 7.82 -8.20
CA GLU A 155 3.03 6.56 -8.64
C GLU A 155 2.24 5.35 -8.14
N THR A 156 1.77 5.39 -6.89
CA THR A 156 0.92 4.32 -6.35
C THR A 156 -0.35 4.15 -7.17
N LEU A 157 -1.01 5.26 -7.52
CA LEU A 157 -2.19 5.26 -8.40
C LEU A 157 -1.86 4.74 -9.81
N ARG A 158 -0.72 5.14 -10.38
CA ARG A 158 -0.28 4.67 -11.70
C ARG A 158 -0.07 3.16 -11.71
N ILE A 159 0.65 2.63 -10.71
CA ILE A 159 0.90 1.19 -10.57
C ILE A 159 -0.40 0.43 -10.35
N LEU A 160 -1.29 0.91 -9.48
CA LEU A 160 -2.59 0.27 -9.26
C LEU A 160 -3.40 0.17 -10.57
N LYS A 161 -3.44 1.25 -11.36
CA LYS A 161 -4.10 1.26 -12.67
C LYS A 161 -3.43 0.31 -13.66
N ALA A 162 -2.10 0.21 -13.66
CA ALA A 162 -1.37 -0.72 -14.51
C ALA A 162 -1.67 -2.18 -14.16
N ILE A 163 -1.71 -2.52 -12.85
CA ILE A 163 -2.11 -3.85 -12.35
C ILE A 163 -3.52 -4.19 -12.85
N GLN A 164 -4.47 -3.27 -12.68
CA GLN A 164 -5.85 -3.47 -13.14
C GLN A 164 -5.97 -3.63 -14.65
N TYR A 165 -5.16 -2.86 -15.40
CA TYR A 165 -5.15 -2.93 -16.85
C TYR A 165 -4.70 -4.33 -17.32
N VAL A 166 -3.55 -4.83 -16.86
CA VAL A 166 -3.05 -6.15 -17.31
C VAL A 166 -3.92 -7.31 -16.83
N GLN A 167 -4.57 -7.16 -15.66
CA GLN A 167 -5.54 -8.16 -15.18
C GLN A 167 -6.84 -8.18 -16.01
N SER A 168 -7.22 -7.06 -16.63
CA SER A 168 -8.37 -6.97 -17.56
C SER A 168 -8.00 -7.23 -19.02
N HIS A 169 -6.72 -7.13 -19.39
CA HIS A 169 -6.17 -7.35 -20.73
C HIS A 169 -5.01 -8.36 -20.65
N PRO A 170 -5.29 -9.65 -20.44
CA PRO A 170 -4.25 -10.65 -20.12
C PRO A 170 -3.22 -10.89 -21.23
N ASP A 171 -3.53 -10.49 -22.47
CA ASP A 171 -2.62 -10.58 -23.62
C ASP A 171 -1.73 -9.35 -23.78
N GLU A 172 -1.84 -8.34 -22.90
CA GLU A 172 -1.11 -7.08 -22.97
C GLU A 172 -0.22 -6.84 -21.75
N VAL A 173 0.84 -6.06 -21.95
CA VAL A 173 1.70 -5.57 -20.89
C VAL A 173 1.88 -4.05 -20.99
N CYS A 174 2.00 -3.41 -19.82
CA CYS A 174 2.29 -1.98 -19.73
C CYS A 174 3.81 -1.72 -19.87
N PRO A 175 4.26 -0.84 -20.79
CA PRO A 175 5.67 -0.45 -20.90
C PRO A 175 6.16 0.39 -19.72
N ALA A 176 7.45 0.73 -19.74
CA ALA A 176 8.04 1.68 -18.78
C ALA A 176 7.27 3.02 -18.80
N ASP A 177 7.11 3.62 -17.60
CA ASP A 177 6.43 4.90 -17.39
C ASP A 177 4.98 4.97 -17.90
N TRP A 178 4.37 3.82 -18.17
CA TRP A 178 3.00 3.74 -18.70
C TRP A 178 2.00 4.48 -17.81
N GLN A 179 1.13 5.24 -18.46
CA GLN A 179 -0.02 5.93 -17.90
C GLN A 179 -1.32 5.48 -18.60
N PRO A 180 -2.49 5.56 -17.94
CA PRO A 180 -3.76 5.26 -18.56
C PRO A 180 -3.96 6.00 -19.90
N GLY A 181 -4.36 5.27 -20.93
CA GLY A 181 -4.56 5.79 -22.29
C GLY A 181 -3.31 5.76 -23.19
N GLN A 182 -2.13 5.45 -22.65
CA GLN A 182 -0.93 5.21 -23.45
C GLN A 182 -0.93 3.80 -24.06
N ALA A 183 -0.18 3.65 -25.15
CA ALA A 183 -0.02 2.39 -25.86
C ALA A 183 0.57 1.29 -24.96
N THR A 184 0.11 0.07 -25.17
CA THR A 184 0.55 -1.16 -24.51
C THR A 184 1.19 -2.10 -25.52
N ILE A 185 1.83 -3.17 -25.01
CA ILE A 185 2.50 -4.16 -25.84
C ILE A 185 1.71 -5.47 -25.78
N ILE A 186 1.29 -5.98 -26.94
CA ILE A 186 0.75 -7.34 -26.99
C ILE A 186 1.88 -8.33 -26.68
N ASN A 187 1.68 -9.21 -25.71
CA ASN A 187 2.64 -10.19 -25.21
C ASN A 187 2.84 -11.37 -26.19
N SER A 188 3.32 -11.04 -27.39
CA SER A 188 3.63 -11.98 -28.46
C SER A 188 4.82 -11.44 -29.25
N PRO A 189 5.87 -12.26 -29.51
CA PRO A 189 7.05 -11.81 -30.25
C PRO A 189 6.76 -11.22 -31.64
N GLN A 190 5.66 -11.65 -32.28
CA GLN A 190 5.30 -11.15 -33.61
C GLN A 190 4.46 -9.87 -33.53
N LYS A 191 3.50 -9.77 -32.61
CA LYS A 191 2.60 -8.62 -32.48
C LYS A 191 3.24 -7.45 -31.72
N SER A 192 4.18 -7.72 -30.81
CA SER A 192 4.90 -6.65 -30.08
C SER A 192 5.67 -5.71 -31.01
N LYS A 193 6.02 -6.17 -32.23
CA LYS A 193 6.66 -5.36 -33.28
C LYS A 193 5.83 -4.13 -33.67
N ASP A 194 4.51 -4.17 -33.51
CA ASP A 194 3.65 -3.04 -33.86
C ASP A 194 3.87 -1.88 -32.88
N TYR A 195 3.99 -2.18 -31.58
CA TYR A 195 4.39 -1.20 -30.56
C TYR A 195 5.79 -0.64 -30.86
N PHE A 196 6.79 -1.50 -31.07
CA PHE A 196 8.18 -1.05 -31.27
C PHE A 196 8.42 -0.25 -32.56
N LYS A 197 7.52 -0.32 -33.54
CA LYS A 197 7.55 0.53 -34.74
C LYS A 197 6.89 1.89 -34.54
N SER A 198 6.05 2.03 -33.51
CA SER A 198 5.27 3.24 -33.24
C SER A 198 6.00 4.24 -32.32
N ILE A 199 7.12 3.82 -31.74
CA ILE A 199 7.98 4.63 -30.86
C ILE A 199 9.22 5.14 -31.60
#